data_AF-A0A645AQY8-F1
#
_entry.id   AF-A0A645AQY8-F1
#
_cell.length_a   1.000
_cell.length_b   1.000
_cell.length_c   1.000
_cell.angle_alpha   90.00
_cell.angle_beta   90.00
_cell.angle_gamma   90.00
#
_symmetry.space_group_name_H-M   'P 1'
#
loop_
_entity.id
_entity.type
_entity.pdbx_description
1 polymer ?
#
loop_
_entity_poly.entity_id
_entity_poly.type
_entity_poly.pdbx_seq_one_letter_code
_entity_poly.pdbx_strand_id
1 'polypeptide(L)'
;MLYDIIYRRKISLVNGGEQRRSFTWIGDGIEGLTAIIRNEGNKADSEIFNIGNPANNYSVKELAELLIDEAKKFPKFREAAEATELEIIPASAYYGKSYDDMQNRLPSVKKMEMKLGWKPKTGMREMLNKTIEWYAENEAR
;
A
#
# COMPACT_ATOMS: atom_id res chain seq x y z
N MET A 1 4.02 -9.66 -1.13
CA MET A 1 2.62 -10.14 -1.05
C MET A 1 2.05 -10.50 -2.40
N LEU A 2 1.81 -9.56 -3.34
CA LEU A 2 1.23 -9.93 -4.64
C LEU A 2 2.14 -10.87 -5.42
N TYR A 3 3.44 -10.58 -5.41
CA TYR A 3 4.48 -11.49 -5.91
C TYR A 3 4.37 -12.89 -5.30
N ASP A 4 4.20 -12.99 -3.98
CA ASP A 4 4.09 -14.28 -3.30
C ASP A 4 2.86 -15.05 -3.77
N ILE A 5 1.72 -14.38 -3.96
CA ILE A 5 0.52 -14.99 -4.56
C ILE A 5 0.84 -15.50 -5.97
N ILE A 6 1.36 -14.64 -6.85
CA ILE A 6 1.62 -14.97 -8.27
C ILE A 6 2.54 -16.18 -8.41
N TYR A 7 3.58 -16.27 -7.56
CA TYR A 7 4.57 -17.35 -7.60
C TYR A 7 4.30 -18.47 -6.59
N ARG A 8 3.09 -18.55 -6.04
CA ARG A 8 2.64 -19.59 -5.09
C ARG A 8 3.58 -19.77 -3.89
N ARG A 9 4.05 -18.66 -3.34
CA ARG A 9 4.83 -18.60 -2.10
C ARG A 9 3.92 -18.23 -0.93
N LYS A 10 4.36 -18.56 0.28
CA LYS A 10 3.70 -18.10 1.50
C LYS A 10 3.90 -16.61 1.67
N ILE A 11 2.89 -15.92 2.19
CA ILE A 11 3.05 -14.53 2.61
C ILE A 11 3.52 -14.52 4.07
N SER A 12 4.72 -13.98 4.28
CA SER A 12 5.30 -13.81 5.60
C SER A 12 4.69 -12.61 6.35
N LEU A 13 4.11 -12.87 7.52
CA LEU A 13 3.62 -11.88 8.47
C LEU A 13 4.60 -11.76 9.64
N VAL A 14 5.44 -10.72 9.59
CA VAL A 14 6.44 -10.48 10.63
C VAL A 14 5.74 -10.11 11.95
N ASN A 15 6.02 -10.88 13.01
CA ASN A 15 5.35 -10.77 14.31
C ASN A 15 3.81 -10.75 14.21
N GLY A 16 3.24 -11.45 13.23
CA GLY A 16 1.80 -11.50 13.00
C GLY A 16 1.24 -10.37 12.11
N GLY A 17 2.06 -9.38 11.73
CA GLY A 17 1.66 -8.35 10.77
C GLY A 17 0.73 -7.27 11.34
N GLU A 18 0.77 -7.02 12.64
CA GLU A 18 -0.12 -6.08 13.34
C GLU A 18 0.26 -4.59 13.10
N GLN A 19 1.49 -4.33 12.66
CA GLN A 19 1.96 -3.00 12.33
C GLN A 19 1.13 -2.38 11.19
N ARG A 20 0.71 -1.13 11.36
CA ARG A 20 -0.19 -0.41 10.46
C ARG A 20 0.55 0.55 9.55
N ARG A 21 0.06 0.64 8.31
CA ARG A 21 0.59 1.50 7.24
C ARG A 21 -0.54 2.16 6.48
N SER A 22 -0.30 3.38 6.04
CA SER A 22 -1.19 4.10 5.12
C SER A 22 -0.77 3.87 3.68
N PHE A 23 -1.66 3.31 2.86
CA PHE A 23 -1.38 2.97 1.46
C PHE A 23 -2.03 3.95 0.50
N THR A 24 -1.26 4.46 -0.45
CA THR A 24 -1.70 5.52 -1.37
C THR A 24 -1.59 5.01 -2.79
N TRP A 25 -2.68 5.12 -3.55
CA TRP A 25 -2.64 4.79 -4.97
C TRP A 25 -1.67 5.74 -5.68
N ILE A 26 -0.89 5.21 -6.62
CA ILE A 26 0.18 5.96 -7.26
C ILE A 26 -0.34 7.20 -7.99
N GLY A 27 -1.52 7.13 -8.63
CA GLY A 27 -2.09 8.30 -9.30
C GLY A 27 -2.45 9.42 -8.32
N ASP A 28 -3.02 9.12 -7.15
CA ASP A 28 -3.25 10.12 -6.10
C ASP A 28 -1.93 10.74 -5.64
N GLY A 29 -0.88 9.91 -5.48
CA GLY A 29 0.45 10.37 -5.08
C GLY A 29 1.08 11.31 -6.12
N ILE A 30 0.97 10.97 -7.41
CA ILE A 30 1.46 11.78 -8.52
C ILE A 30 0.65 13.07 -8.67
N GLU A 31 -0.66 13.06 -8.46
CA GLU A 31 -1.47 14.28 -8.39
C GLU A 31 -0.94 15.22 -7.29
N GLY A 32 -0.60 14.67 -6.12
CA GLY A 32 -0.07 15.44 -5.00
C GLY A 32 1.31 16.03 -5.30
N LEU A 33 2.20 15.23 -5.85
CA LEU A 33 3.52 15.69 -6.28
C LEU A 33 3.41 16.78 -7.36
N THR A 34 2.52 16.60 -8.32
CA THR A 34 2.29 17.58 -9.40
C THR A 34 1.77 18.90 -8.85
N ALA A 35 0.88 18.88 -7.85
CA ALA A 35 0.39 20.09 -7.19
C ALA A 35 1.52 20.88 -6.51
N ILE A 36 2.46 20.18 -5.87
CA ILE A 36 3.66 20.80 -5.28
C ILE A 36 4.53 21.44 -6.37
N ILE A 37 4.78 20.71 -7.46
CA ILE A 37 5.62 21.20 -8.58
C ILE A 37 5.00 22.43 -9.25
N ARG A 38 3.68 22.43 -9.48
CA ARG A 38 2.98 23.59 -10.06
C ARG A 38 3.08 24.83 -9.18
N ASN A 39 3.13 24.64 -7.86
CA ASN A 39 3.37 25.68 -6.86
C ASN A 39 2.51 26.94 -7.08
N GLU A 40 1.23 26.76 -7.37
CA GLU A 40 0.34 27.87 -7.70
C GLU A 40 0.30 28.89 -6.55
N GLY A 41 0.70 30.13 -6.84
CA GLY A 41 0.81 31.19 -5.84
C GLY A 41 1.93 31.00 -4.82
N ASN A 42 2.99 30.26 -5.16
CA ASN A 42 4.17 30.02 -4.30
C ASN A 42 3.83 29.37 -2.95
N LYS A 43 2.73 28.62 -2.87
CA LYS A 43 2.22 28.04 -1.62
C LYS A 43 3.06 26.88 -1.09
N ALA A 44 3.90 26.28 -1.92
CA ALA A 44 4.77 25.16 -1.58
C ALA A 44 6.19 25.57 -1.18
N ASP A 45 6.54 26.87 -1.28
CA ASP A 45 7.88 27.35 -0.95
C ASP A 45 8.24 27.09 0.52
N SER A 46 9.41 26.47 0.74
CA SER A 46 9.93 26.13 2.08
C SER A 46 9.00 25.25 2.92
N GLU A 47 8.11 24.48 2.28
CA GLU A 47 7.17 23.60 2.97
C GLU A 47 7.60 22.14 2.98
N ILE A 48 7.23 21.46 4.07
CA ILE A 48 7.28 20.00 4.17
C ILE A 48 5.85 19.48 4.09
N PHE A 49 5.59 18.61 3.12
CA PHE A 49 4.29 18.00 2.89
C PHE A 49 4.35 16.48 3.04
N ASN A 50 3.31 15.92 3.65
CA ASN A 50 3.07 14.48 3.58
C ASN A 50 2.18 14.18 2.37
N ILE A 51 2.59 13.24 1.53
CA ILE A 51 1.73 12.62 0.53
C ILE A 51 1.38 11.23 1.05
N GLY A 52 0.11 11.02 1.35
CA GLY A 52 -0.37 9.72 1.75
C GLY A 52 -1.89 9.65 1.83
N ASN A 53 -2.46 8.47 2.08
CA ASN A 53 -3.89 8.29 2.30
C ASN A 53 -4.18 7.79 3.72
N PRO A 54 -4.55 8.68 4.66
CA PRO A 54 -4.85 8.29 6.03
C PRO A 54 -6.11 7.42 6.17
N ALA A 55 -7.02 7.44 5.18
CA ALA A 55 -8.20 6.58 5.18
C ALA A 55 -7.84 5.13 4.81
N ASN A 56 -6.75 4.92 4.07
CA ASN A 56 -6.25 3.59 3.72
C ASN A 56 -5.19 3.09 4.72
N ASN A 57 -5.47 3.21 6.02
CA ASN A 57 -4.56 2.73 7.07
C ASN A 57 -4.93 1.31 7.50
N TYR A 58 -4.10 0.34 7.13
CA TYR A 58 -4.33 -1.09 7.39
C TYR A 58 -3.10 -1.75 8.02
N SER A 59 -3.31 -2.79 8.82
CA SER A 59 -2.23 -3.67 9.23
C SER A 59 -1.67 -4.45 8.03
N VAL A 60 -0.45 -4.97 8.16
CA VAL A 60 0.16 -5.84 7.14
C VAL A 60 -0.69 -7.10 6.95
N LYS A 61 -1.28 -7.63 8.02
CA LYS A 61 -2.22 -8.76 7.97
C LYS A 61 -3.51 -8.41 7.22
N GLU A 62 -4.15 -7.29 7.54
CA GLU A 62 -5.37 -6.81 6.86
C GLU A 62 -5.10 -6.59 5.36
N LEU A 63 -3.95 -6.01 5.00
CA LEU A 63 -3.54 -5.87 3.60
C LEU A 63 -3.42 -7.24 2.91
N ALA A 64 -2.76 -8.22 3.55
CA ALA A 64 -2.57 -9.54 2.97
C ALA A 64 -3.91 -10.25 2.69
N GLU A 65 -4.83 -10.21 3.66
CA GLU A 65 -6.18 -10.77 3.54
C GLU A 65 -6.97 -10.09 2.40
N LEU A 66 -6.99 -8.75 2.38
CA LEU A 66 -7.67 -7.99 1.31
C LEU A 66 -7.06 -8.27 -0.06
N LEU A 67 -5.74 -8.38 -0.16
CA LEU A 67 -5.06 -8.66 -1.42
C LEU A 67 -5.40 -10.05 -1.95
N ILE A 68 -5.41 -11.07 -1.08
CA ILE A 68 -5.84 -12.43 -1.45
C ILE A 68 -7.27 -12.41 -1.97
N ASP A 69 -8.18 -11.75 -1.26
CA ASP A 69 -9.60 -11.68 -1.65
C ASP A 69 -9.83 -10.93 -2.96
N GLU A 70 -9.11 -9.84 -3.20
CA GLU A 70 -9.17 -9.16 -4.51
C GLU A 70 -8.53 -10.01 -5.62
N ALA A 71 -7.43 -10.70 -5.35
CA ALA A 71 -6.76 -11.56 -6.34
C ALA A 71 -7.61 -12.74 -6.80
N LYS A 72 -8.43 -13.33 -5.91
CA LYS A 72 -9.41 -14.40 -6.24
C LYS A 72 -10.40 -13.98 -7.33
N LYS A 73 -10.67 -12.68 -7.48
CA LYS A 73 -11.60 -12.16 -8.49
C LYS A 73 -11.02 -12.21 -9.90
N PHE A 74 -9.69 -12.26 -10.03
CA PHE A 74 -9.00 -12.32 -11.32
C PHE A 74 -8.76 -13.77 -11.75
N PRO A 75 -9.36 -14.26 -12.85
CA PRO A 75 -9.22 -15.66 -13.27
C PRO A 75 -7.77 -16.14 -13.38
N LYS A 76 -6.86 -15.27 -13.86
CA LYS A 76 -5.42 -15.57 -14.00
C LYS A 76 -4.73 -15.90 -12.67
N PHE A 77 -5.18 -15.30 -11.57
CA PHE A 77 -4.55 -15.44 -10.26
C PHE A 77 -5.41 -16.19 -9.24
N ARG A 78 -6.64 -16.57 -9.60
CA ARG A 78 -7.61 -17.17 -8.67
C ARG A 78 -7.05 -18.40 -7.96
N GLU A 79 -6.57 -19.38 -8.71
CA GLU A 79 -6.07 -20.63 -8.14
C GLU A 79 -4.87 -20.39 -7.21
N ALA A 80 -3.96 -19.49 -7.60
CA ALA A 80 -2.80 -19.15 -6.79
C ALA A 80 -3.19 -18.40 -5.50
N ALA A 81 -4.18 -17.50 -5.59
CA ALA A 81 -4.73 -16.79 -4.45
C ALA A 81 -5.49 -17.71 -3.49
N GLU A 82 -6.25 -18.68 -4.00
CA GLU A 82 -6.94 -19.70 -3.19
C GLU A 82 -5.96 -20.62 -2.45
N ALA A 83 -4.81 -20.91 -3.06
CA ALA A 83 -3.75 -21.72 -2.47
C ALA A 83 -2.77 -20.92 -1.58
N THR A 84 -2.97 -19.60 -1.41
CA THR A 84 -2.04 -18.76 -0.65
C THR A 84 -2.15 -19.04 0.85
N GLU A 85 -1.01 -19.30 1.49
CA GLU A 85 -0.90 -19.44 2.95
C GLU A 85 -0.24 -18.21 3.58
N LEU A 86 -0.73 -17.82 4.76
CA LEU A 86 -0.09 -16.83 5.62
C LEU A 86 0.82 -17.54 6.62
N GLU A 87 2.06 -17.07 6.75
CA GLU A 87 3.05 -17.62 7.68
C GLU A 87 3.49 -16.55 8.68
N ILE A 88 3.39 -16.83 9.98
CA ILE A 88 3.86 -15.90 11.01
C ILE A 88 5.35 -16.16 11.26
N ILE A 89 6.16 -15.10 11.14
CA ILE A 89 7.61 -15.20 11.30
C ILE A 89 8.08 -14.21 12.37
N PRO A 90 8.93 -14.62 13.33
CA PRO A 90 9.55 -13.68 14.25
C PRO A 90 10.40 -12.64 13.51
N ALA A 91 10.33 -11.38 13.94
CA ALA A 91 11.17 -10.32 13.39
C ALA A 91 12.66 -10.64 13.47
N SER A 92 13.11 -11.36 14.50
CA SER A 92 14.50 -11.79 14.63
C SER A 92 14.96 -12.75 13.53
N ALA A 93 14.06 -13.58 13.01
CA ALA A 93 14.34 -14.50 11.92
C ALA A 93 14.26 -13.81 10.55
N TYR A 94 13.40 -12.79 10.41
CA TYR A 94 13.19 -12.09 9.14
C TYR A 94 14.15 -10.90 8.93
N TYR A 95 14.30 -10.05 9.93
CA TYR A 95 15.09 -8.81 9.89
C TYR A 95 16.34 -8.83 10.79
N GLY A 96 16.48 -9.82 11.68
CA GLY A 96 17.58 -9.91 12.64
C GLY A 96 17.24 -9.39 14.03
N LYS A 97 18.13 -9.65 15.01
CA LYS A 97 17.86 -9.45 16.45
C LYS A 97 17.62 -7.99 16.87
N SER A 98 18.06 -7.02 16.09
CA SER A 98 18.00 -5.58 16.41
C SER A 98 16.85 -4.86 15.70
N TYR A 99 15.89 -5.59 15.16
CA TYR A 99 14.77 -4.97 14.45
C TYR A 99 13.79 -4.30 15.42
N ASP A 100 13.58 -3.01 15.20
CA ASP A 100 12.53 -2.20 15.83
C ASP A 100 11.69 -1.55 14.73
N ASP A 101 10.38 -1.53 14.90
CA ASP A 101 9.45 -1.03 13.88
C ASP A 101 8.39 -0.11 14.45
N MET A 102 8.14 0.98 13.73
CA MET A 102 7.03 1.87 14.00
C MET A 102 5.71 1.12 13.84
N GLN A 103 4.94 1.07 14.93
CA GLN A 103 3.68 0.34 14.96
C GLN A 103 2.59 0.95 14.07
N ASN A 104 2.60 2.27 13.85
CA ASN A 104 1.60 2.93 13.02
C ASN A 104 2.22 4.11 12.28
N ARG A 105 2.02 4.16 10.96
CA ARG A 105 2.43 5.28 10.10
C ARG A 105 1.19 5.89 9.43
N LEU A 106 0.67 6.95 10.05
CA LEU A 106 -0.54 7.67 9.63
C LEU A 106 -0.19 9.12 9.26
N PRO A 107 -0.16 9.48 7.96
CA PRO A 107 0.22 10.82 7.54
C PRO A 107 -0.92 11.81 7.76
N SER A 108 -0.60 12.99 8.30
CA SER A 108 -1.51 14.13 8.24
C SER A 108 -1.37 14.83 6.90
N VAL A 109 -2.45 14.88 6.12
CA VAL A 109 -2.50 15.54 4.78
C VAL A 109 -3.18 16.91 4.79
N LYS A 110 -3.58 17.41 5.98
CA LYS A 110 -4.29 18.69 6.12
C LYS A 110 -3.54 19.85 5.46
N LYS A 111 -2.20 19.85 5.52
CA LYS A 111 -1.40 20.91 4.92
C LYS A 111 -1.52 20.93 3.39
N MET A 112 -1.46 19.76 2.75
CA MET A 112 -1.67 19.63 1.30
C MET A 112 -3.08 20.07 0.91
N GLU A 113 -4.09 19.69 1.67
CA GLU A 113 -5.49 20.07 1.42
C GLU A 113 -5.68 21.59 1.53
N MET A 114 -5.22 22.20 2.61
CA MET A 114 -5.37 23.65 2.83
C MET A 114 -4.57 24.49 1.85
N LYS A 115 -3.33 24.10 1.54
CA LYS A 115 -2.44 24.92 0.69
C LYS A 115 -2.62 24.63 -0.79
N LEU A 116 -2.73 23.37 -1.16
CA LEU A 116 -2.67 22.93 -2.55
C LEU A 116 -3.97 22.30 -3.06
N GLY A 117 -5.03 22.25 -2.22
CA GLY A 117 -6.32 21.66 -2.60
C GLY A 117 -6.26 20.16 -2.88
N TRP A 118 -5.15 19.50 -2.53
CA TRP A 118 -4.96 18.08 -2.80
C TRP A 118 -5.46 17.23 -1.64
N LYS A 119 -6.18 16.16 -1.99
CA LYS A 119 -6.50 15.05 -1.09
C LYS A 119 -6.50 13.74 -1.87
N PRO A 120 -6.08 12.63 -1.25
CA PRO A 120 -6.22 11.30 -1.84
C PRO A 120 -7.70 10.93 -1.96
N LYS A 121 -8.04 10.18 -3.01
CA LYS A 121 -9.42 9.85 -3.38
C LYS A 121 -9.63 8.35 -3.52
N THR A 122 -8.57 7.61 -3.83
CA THR A 122 -8.63 6.20 -4.19
C THR A 122 -8.64 5.34 -2.92
N GLY A 123 -9.73 4.58 -2.73
CA GLY A 123 -9.88 3.66 -1.60
C GLY A 123 -9.02 2.40 -1.73
N MET A 124 -8.83 1.69 -0.63
CA MET A 124 -7.97 0.50 -0.57
C MET A 124 -8.33 -0.58 -1.60
N ARG A 125 -9.60 -1.01 -1.66
CA ARG A 125 -10.03 -2.05 -2.61
C ARG A 125 -9.85 -1.62 -4.07
N GLU A 126 -10.15 -0.37 -4.39
CA GLU A 126 -9.97 0.17 -5.73
C GLU A 126 -8.49 0.19 -6.12
N MET A 127 -7.62 0.66 -5.22
CA MET A 127 -6.17 0.66 -5.43
C MET A 127 -5.64 -0.76 -5.66
N LEU A 128 -6.08 -1.73 -4.85
CA LEU A 128 -5.68 -3.13 -4.98
C LEU A 128 -6.15 -3.72 -6.31
N ASN A 129 -7.42 -3.49 -6.68
CA ASN A 129 -8.00 -3.95 -7.93
C ASN A 129 -7.20 -3.44 -9.14
N LYS A 130 -6.95 -2.12 -9.22
CA LYS A 130 -6.13 -1.51 -10.29
C LYS A 130 -4.72 -2.08 -10.34
N THR A 131 -4.12 -2.33 -9.17
CA THR A 131 -2.77 -2.89 -9.08
C THR A 131 -2.74 -4.32 -9.61
N ILE A 132 -3.67 -5.17 -9.19
CA ILE A 132 -3.72 -6.58 -9.63
C ILE A 132 -4.06 -6.68 -11.12
N GLU A 133 -4.99 -5.84 -11.61
CA GLU A 133 -5.33 -5.75 -13.03
C GLU A 133 -4.09 -5.48 -13.89
N TRP A 134 -3.28 -4.49 -13.50
CA TRP A 134 -2.04 -4.19 -14.21
C TRP A 134 -1.09 -5.40 -14.25
N TYR A 135 -0.90 -6.12 -13.14
CA TYR A 135 -0.08 -7.35 -13.13
C TYR A 135 -0.68 -8.47 -13.99
N ALA A 136 -2.01 -8.59 -14.02
CA ALA A 136 -2.69 -9.59 -14.84
C ALA A 136 -2.42 -9.38 -16.34
N GLU A 137 -2.39 -8.12 -16.77
CA GLU A 137 -2.14 -7.71 -18.15
C GLU A 137 -0.65 -7.69 -18.53
N ASN A 138 0.25 -7.34 -17.60
CA ASN A 138 1.64 -7.00 -17.93
C ASN A 138 2.68 -8.05 -17.47
N GLU A 139 2.45 -8.81 -16.41
CA GLU A 139 3.35 -9.93 -16.02
C GLU A 139 2.96 -11.24 -16.74
N ALA A 140 2.86 -11.18 -18.06
CA ALA A 140 2.78 -12.34 -18.95
C ALA A 140 3.99 -12.32 -19.90
N ARG A 141 5.18 -12.56 -19.36
CA ARG A 141 6.34 -13.08 -20.10
C ARG A 141 7.10 -14.06 -19.22
#